data_AF-A0A9E6TEI3-F1
#
_entry.id   AF-A0A9E6TEI3-F1
#
_cell.length_a   1.000
_cell.length_b   1.000
_cell.length_c   1.000
_cell.angle_alpha   90.00
_cell.angle_beta   90.00
_cell.angle_gamma   90.00
#
_symmetry.space_group_name_H-M   'P 1'
#
loop_
_entity.id
_entity.type
_entity.pdbx_description
1 polymer ?
#
loop_
_entity_poly.entity_id
_entity_poly.type
_entity_poly.pdbx_seq_one_letter_code
_entity_poly.pdbx_strand_id
1 'polypeptide(L)'
;MISYIHAPVLAACFFTLLFMRRWWLYIDRMGFSREVGRRAPSLVQGDILAATLAIVPFLVAAVDWFGITLPRQSAPIAPGMAALISVVCLSGCVFVLRNSGQRFAGHWAGTRESALRTVVALRIIDASELAHALDVLQQHEARQFNDRTIDAEAREVRK
;
A
#
# COMPACT_ATOMS: atom_id res chain seq x y z
N MET A 1 -17.00 -34.41 -2.08
CA MET A 1 -16.15 -34.45 -3.29
C MET A 1 -15.30 -33.19 -3.26
N ILE A 2 -13.98 -33.31 -3.40
CA ILE A 2 -13.07 -32.15 -3.39
C ILE A 2 -13.38 -31.29 -4.61
N SER A 3 -13.92 -30.09 -4.40
CA SER A 3 -14.16 -29.14 -5.49
C SER A 3 -12.83 -28.55 -5.93
N TYR A 4 -12.36 -28.92 -7.12
CA TYR A 4 -11.14 -28.35 -7.73
C TYR A 4 -11.38 -26.97 -8.33
N ILE A 5 -12.61 -26.46 -8.29
CA ILE A 5 -13.01 -25.16 -8.83
C ILE A 5 -12.23 -24.01 -8.17
N HIS A 6 -11.81 -24.18 -6.91
CA HIS A 6 -11.03 -23.20 -6.18
C HIS A 6 -9.55 -23.15 -6.57
N ALA A 7 -8.99 -24.21 -7.17
CA ALA A 7 -7.55 -24.32 -7.45
C ALA A 7 -6.95 -23.13 -8.24
N PRO A 8 -7.54 -22.66 -9.36
CA PRO A 8 -6.98 -21.51 -10.08
C PRO A 8 -7.08 -20.21 -9.29
N VAL A 9 -8.15 -20.02 -8.52
CA VAL A 9 -8.34 -18.83 -7.67
C VAL A 9 -7.31 -18.81 -6.54
N LEU A 10 -7.08 -19.95 -5.90
CA LEU A 10 -6.05 -20.10 -4.86
C LEU A 10 -4.65 -19.89 -5.42
N ALA A 11 -4.35 -20.40 -6.61
CA ALA A 11 -3.08 -20.15 -7.27
C ALA A 11 -2.86 -18.65 -7.51
N ALA A 12 -3.87 -17.95 -8.04
CA ALA A 12 -3.80 -16.50 -8.25
C ALA A 12 -3.58 -15.73 -6.94
N CYS A 13 -4.32 -16.06 -5.87
CA CYS A 13 -4.14 -15.47 -4.55
C CYS A 13 -2.75 -15.76 -3.97
N PHE A 14 -2.26 -16.99 -4.13
CA PHE A 14 -0.94 -17.41 -3.65
C PHE A 14 0.18 -16.61 -4.32
N PHE A 15 0.17 -16.52 -5.65
CA PHE A 15 1.16 -15.74 -6.39
C PHE A 15 1.12 -14.27 -6.01
N THR A 16 -0.08 -13.70 -5.81
CA THR A 16 -0.25 -12.31 -5.37
C THR A 16 0.42 -12.07 -4.01
N LEU A 17 0.13 -12.91 -3.01
CA LEU A 17 0.76 -12.83 -1.69
C LEU A 17 2.28 -13.02 -1.76
N LEU A 18 2.75 -13.92 -2.63
CA LEU A 18 4.18 -14.19 -2.80
C LEU A 18 4.91 -12.98 -3.40
N PHE A 19 4.37 -12.35 -4.44
CA PHE A 19 4.96 -11.14 -5.03
C PHE A 19 4.99 -9.98 -4.03
N MET A 20 3.93 -9.84 -3.26
CA MET A 20 3.79 -8.83 -2.22
C MET A 20 4.81 -9.00 -1.10
N ARG A 21 4.94 -10.23 -0.58
CA ARG A 21 5.96 -10.58 0.40
C ARG A 21 7.37 -10.35 -0.13
N ARG A 22 7.63 -10.71 -1.40
CA ARG A 22 8.94 -10.54 -2.03
C ARG A 22 9.33 -9.06 -2.11
N TRP A 23 8.39 -8.20 -2.48
CA TRP A 23 8.62 -6.75 -2.54
C TRP A 23 8.96 -6.17 -1.16
N TRP A 24 8.19 -6.52 -0.13
CA TRP A 24 8.45 -6.08 1.24
C TRP A 24 9.80 -6.57 1.78
N LEU A 25 10.18 -7.81 1.49
CA LEU A 25 11.51 -8.35 1.85
C LEU A 25 12.65 -7.56 1.22
N TYR A 26 12.47 -7.07 -0.01
CA TYR A 26 13.49 -6.23 -0.65
C TYR A 26 13.59 -4.85 0.00
N ILE A 27 12.47 -4.21 0.32
CA ILE A 27 12.47 -2.93 1.02
C ILE A 27 13.06 -3.06 2.42
N ASP A 28 12.76 -4.15 3.11
CA ASP A 28 13.31 -4.44 4.44
C ASP A 28 14.82 -4.69 4.39
N ARG A 29 15.30 -5.44 3.40
CA ARG A 29 16.75 -5.61 3.15
C ARG A 29 17.49 -4.31 2.83
N MET A 30 16.80 -3.30 2.31
CA MET A 30 17.38 -1.97 2.09
C MET A 30 17.29 -1.07 3.34
N GLY A 31 16.66 -1.53 4.43
CA GLY A 31 16.50 -0.79 5.68
C GLY A 31 15.43 0.31 5.62
N PHE A 32 14.61 0.35 4.57
CA PHE A 32 13.62 1.41 4.36
C PHE A 32 12.18 1.02 4.75
N SER A 33 11.95 -0.16 5.33
CA SER A 33 10.62 -0.67 5.66
C SER A 33 9.84 0.28 6.59
N ARG A 34 10.50 0.78 7.63
CA ARG A 34 9.90 1.72 8.59
C ARG A 34 9.66 3.11 7.98
N GLU A 35 10.53 3.56 7.08
CA GLU A 35 10.41 4.86 6.41
C GLU A 35 9.26 4.86 5.40
N VAL A 36 9.18 3.81 4.57
CA VAL A 36 8.09 3.61 3.60
C VAL A 36 6.76 3.48 4.33
N GLY A 37 6.73 2.74 5.44
CA GLY A 37 5.52 2.59 6.23
C GLY A 37 5.03 3.88 6.90
N ARG A 38 5.95 4.75 7.34
CA ARG A 38 5.59 6.05 7.92
C ARG A 38 5.17 7.07 6.86
N ARG A 39 5.82 7.07 5.69
CA ARG A 39 5.61 8.08 4.64
C ARG A 39 4.46 7.77 3.71
N ALA A 40 4.11 6.49 3.53
CA ALA A 40 3.02 6.07 2.64
C ALA A 40 2.05 5.13 3.37
N PRO A 41 1.27 5.62 4.36
CA PRO A 41 0.37 4.78 5.14
C PRO A 41 -0.76 4.17 4.29
N SER A 42 -1.27 4.91 3.30
CA SER A 42 -2.30 4.41 2.36
C SER A 42 -1.82 3.20 1.56
N LEU A 43 -0.52 3.12 1.31
CA LEU A 43 0.12 2.03 0.60
C LEU A 43 0.14 0.76 1.44
N VAL A 44 0.55 0.89 2.71
CA VAL A 44 0.57 -0.23 3.67
C VAL A 44 -0.85 -0.71 3.97
N GLN A 45 -1.79 0.22 4.11
CA GLN A 45 -3.20 -0.11 4.35
C GLN A 45 -3.82 -0.84 3.17
N GLY A 46 -3.59 -0.36 1.94
CA GLY A 46 -4.03 -1.04 0.73
C GLY A 46 -3.42 -2.44 0.61
N ASP A 47 -2.14 -2.56 0.97
CA ASP A 47 -1.43 -3.83 0.97
C ASP A 47 -2.01 -4.83 2.00
N ILE A 48 -2.27 -4.38 3.24
CA ILE A 48 -2.90 -5.20 4.28
C ILE A 48 -4.31 -5.62 3.87
N LEU A 49 -5.10 -4.72 3.29
CA LEU A 49 -6.46 -4.99 2.84
C LEU A 49 -6.46 -6.03 1.71
N ALA A 50 -5.57 -5.88 0.73
CA ALA A 50 -5.41 -6.84 -0.36
C ALA A 50 -4.94 -8.21 0.15
N ALA A 51 -3.99 -8.24 1.10
CA ALA A 51 -3.54 -9.48 1.71
C ALA A 51 -4.68 -10.20 2.46
N THR A 52 -5.49 -9.43 3.21
CA THR A 52 -6.66 -9.96 3.91
C THR A 52 -7.66 -10.57 2.92
N LEU A 53 -7.99 -9.86 1.84
CA LEU A 53 -8.87 -10.35 0.78
C LEU A 53 -8.30 -11.58 0.06
N ALA A 54 -6.99 -11.67 -0.13
CA ALA A 54 -6.34 -12.82 -0.75
C ALA A 54 -6.31 -14.05 0.16
N ILE A 55 -6.35 -13.89 1.49
CA ILE A 55 -6.38 -14.99 2.47
C ILE A 55 -7.77 -15.64 2.55
N VAL A 56 -8.84 -14.85 2.42
CA VAL A 56 -10.24 -15.35 2.55
C VAL A 56 -10.55 -16.54 1.63
N PRO A 57 -10.17 -16.55 0.34
CA PRO A 57 -10.35 -17.73 -0.53
C PRO A 57 -9.70 -19.01 -0.01
N PHE A 58 -8.55 -18.94 0.67
CA PHE A 58 -7.91 -20.12 1.28
C PHE A 58 -8.73 -20.68 2.43
N LEU A 59 -9.30 -19.81 3.26
CA LEU A 59 -10.18 -20.22 4.37
C LEU A 59 -11.47 -20.86 3.83
N VAL A 60 -12.07 -20.25 2.81
CA VAL A 60 -13.28 -20.77 2.16
C VAL A 60 -13.02 -22.14 1.53
N ALA A 61 -11.89 -22.32 0.81
CA ALA A 61 -11.53 -23.59 0.23
C ALA A 61 -11.20 -24.67 1.28
N ALA A 62 -10.55 -24.29 2.39
CA ALA A 62 -10.30 -25.22 3.49
C ALA A 62 -11.61 -25.70 4.10
N VAL A 63 -12.56 -24.79 4.37
CA VAL A 63 -13.89 -25.15 4.90
C VAL A 63 -14.64 -26.09 3.96
N ASP A 64 -14.61 -25.84 2.66
CA ASP A 64 -15.22 -26.70 1.63
C ASP A 64 -14.57 -28.10 1.57
N TRP A 65 -13.24 -28.17 1.56
CA TRP A 65 -12.52 -29.44 1.50
C TRP A 65 -12.61 -30.28 2.77
N PHE A 66 -12.62 -29.64 3.94
CA PHE A 66 -12.78 -30.33 5.22
C PHE A 66 -14.26 -30.59 5.56
N GLY A 67 -15.20 -30.08 4.76
CA GLY A 67 -16.64 -30.25 4.99
C GLY A 67 -17.11 -29.65 6.31
N ILE A 68 -16.45 -28.59 6.80
CA ILE A 68 -16.75 -27.97 8.09
C ILE A 68 -18.05 -27.16 7.97
N THR A 69 -19.01 -27.42 8.84
CA THR A 69 -20.25 -26.64 8.91
C THR A 69 -20.03 -25.38 9.76
N LEU A 70 -20.49 -24.22 9.27
CA LEU A 70 -20.45 -23.00 10.07
C LEU A 70 -21.43 -23.12 11.25
N PRO A 71 -21.13 -22.51 12.41
CA PRO A 71 -22.06 -22.47 13.53
C PRO A 71 -23.39 -21.83 13.09
N ARG A 72 -24.52 -22.52 13.33
CA ARG A 72 -25.90 -22.27 12.84
C ARG A 72 -26.27 -22.80 11.44
N GLN A 73 -25.41 -23.53 10.72
CA GLN A 73 -25.80 -24.18 9.46
C GLN A 73 -25.86 -25.70 9.59
N SER A 74 -26.96 -26.29 9.08
CA SER A 74 -27.22 -27.73 9.07
C SER A 74 -26.58 -28.47 7.89
N ALA A 75 -26.07 -27.74 6.89
CA ALA A 75 -25.37 -28.27 5.74
C ALA A 75 -24.13 -27.42 5.40
N PRO A 76 -23.09 -28.02 4.82
CA PRO A 76 -21.92 -27.27 4.33
C PRO A 76 -22.32 -26.26 3.24
N ILE A 77 -21.53 -25.19 3.11
CA ILE A 77 -21.77 -24.13 2.13
C ILE A 77 -21.86 -24.75 0.73
N ALA A 78 -22.89 -24.35 -0.05
CA ALA A 78 -23.01 -24.81 -1.42
C ALA A 78 -21.76 -24.42 -2.24
N PRO A 79 -21.14 -25.34 -3.00
CA PRO A 79 -19.87 -25.09 -3.70
C PRO A 79 -19.91 -23.86 -4.63
N GLY A 80 -21.08 -23.59 -5.24
CA GLY A 80 -21.29 -22.40 -6.06
C GLY A 80 -21.19 -21.08 -5.27
N MET A 81 -21.71 -21.03 -4.05
CA MET A 81 -21.63 -19.85 -3.19
C MET A 81 -20.20 -19.63 -2.70
N ALA A 82 -19.48 -20.70 -2.34
CA ALA A 82 -18.08 -20.65 -1.97
C ALA A 82 -17.21 -20.11 -3.14
N ALA A 83 -17.49 -20.55 -4.37
CA ALA A 83 -16.80 -20.07 -5.56
C ALA A 83 -17.05 -18.58 -5.82
N LEU A 84 -18.30 -18.11 -5.69
CA LEU A 84 -18.64 -16.70 -5.84
C LEU A 84 -17.93 -15.81 -4.82
N ILE A 85 -17.91 -16.22 -3.54
CA ILE A 85 -17.17 -15.49 -2.49
C ILE A 85 -15.68 -15.41 -2.84
N SER A 86 -15.09 -16.51 -3.32
CA SER A 86 -13.68 -16.56 -3.71
C SER A 86 -13.38 -15.63 -4.89
N VAL A 87 -14.27 -15.60 -5.89
CA VAL A 87 -14.14 -14.72 -7.07
C VAL A 87 -14.30 -13.25 -6.70
N VAL A 88 -15.26 -12.90 -5.84
CA VAL A 88 -15.46 -11.54 -5.33
C VAL A 88 -14.26 -11.07 -4.49
N CYS A 89 -13.71 -11.95 -3.67
CA CYS A 89 -12.51 -11.63 -2.90
C CYS A 89 -11.29 -11.44 -3.82
N LEU A 90 -11.13 -12.28 -4.84
CA LEU A 90 -10.06 -12.12 -5.84
C LEU A 90 -10.23 -10.82 -6.62
N SER A 91 -11.44 -10.50 -7.09
CA SER A 91 -11.68 -9.26 -7.85
C SER A 91 -11.47 -8.01 -6.97
N GLY A 92 -11.90 -8.06 -5.71
CA GLY A 92 -11.62 -7.01 -4.72
C GLY A 92 -10.13 -6.84 -4.47
N CYS A 93 -9.37 -7.94 -4.36
CA CYS A 93 -7.92 -7.91 -4.21
C CYS A 93 -7.25 -7.25 -5.44
N VAL A 94 -7.63 -7.67 -6.66
CA VAL A 94 -7.13 -7.08 -7.91
C VAL A 94 -7.49 -5.59 -8.00
N PHE A 95 -8.69 -5.19 -7.58
CA PHE A 95 -9.13 -3.80 -7.58
C PHE A 95 -8.30 -2.93 -6.64
N VAL A 96 -8.08 -3.38 -5.40
CA VAL A 96 -7.24 -2.69 -4.41
C VAL A 96 -5.80 -2.57 -4.91
N LEU A 97 -5.28 -3.63 -5.53
CA LEU A 97 -3.92 -3.66 -6.08
C LEU A 97 -3.79 -2.96 -7.44
N ARG A 98 -4.88 -2.50 -8.07
CA ARG A 98 -4.85 -1.90 -9.41
C ARG A 98 -3.91 -0.70 -9.49
N ASN A 99 -3.89 0.13 -8.45
CA ASN A 99 -3.00 1.28 -8.37
C ASN A 99 -1.55 0.90 -7.99
N SER A 100 -1.36 -0.28 -7.42
CA SER A 100 -0.05 -0.83 -7.04
C SER A 100 0.50 -1.83 -8.06
N GLY A 101 -0.24 -2.12 -9.14
CA GLY A 101 0.04 -3.22 -10.07
C GLY A 101 1.37 -3.11 -10.81
N GLN A 102 1.88 -1.89 -11.03
CA GLN A 102 3.21 -1.68 -11.62
C GLN A 102 4.38 -2.11 -10.70
N ARG A 103 4.09 -2.55 -9.47
CA ARG A 103 5.09 -3.01 -8.52
C ARG A 103 5.42 -4.49 -8.60
N PHE A 104 4.44 -5.28 -9.01
CA PHE A 104 4.58 -6.72 -9.06
C PHE A 104 5.03 -7.15 -10.45
N ALA A 105 6.27 -6.80 -10.81
CA ALA A 105 6.89 -7.39 -11.97
C ALA A 105 7.08 -8.89 -11.73
N GLY A 106 6.64 -9.73 -12.68
CA GLY A 106 6.70 -11.18 -12.57
C GLY A 106 8.12 -11.74 -12.40
N HIS A 107 9.13 -10.99 -12.85
CA HIS A 107 10.55 -11.35 -12.76
C HIS A 107 11.26 -10.69 -11.56
N TRP A 108 12.27 -11.38 -11.02
CA TRP A 108 13.06 -10.97 -9.85
C TRP A 108 13.71 -9.60 -10.00
N ALA A 109 14.25 -9.29 -11.19
CA ALA A 109 14.88 -8.01 -11.47
C ALA A 109 13.88 -6.84 -11.41
N GLY A 110 12.66 -7.04 -11.93
CA GLY A 110 11.64 -5.99 -11.98
C GLY A 110 11.06 -5.68 -10.60
N THR A 111 10.97 -6.68 -9.70
CA THR A 111 10.55 -6.43 -8.32
C THR A 111 11.57 -5.54 -7.58
N ARG A 112 12.88 -5.70 -7.86
CA ARG A 112 13.94 -4.85 -7.29
C ARG A 112 13.89 -3.44 -7.85
N GLU A 113 13.77 -3.31 -9.17
CA GLU A 113 13.65 -2.02 -9.85
C GLU A 113 12.45 -1.22 -9.33
N SER A 114 11.30 -1.87 -9.18
CA SER A 114 10.10 -1.19 -8.69
C SER A 114 10.18 -0.80 -7.20
N ALA A 115 10.82 -1.63 -6.37
CA ALA A 115 11.15 -1.26 -5.00
C ALA A 115 12.07 -0.02 -4.97
N LEU A 116 13.12 -0.01 -5.80
CA LEU A 116 14.05 1.12 -5.90
C LEU A 116 13.34 2.39 -6.38
N ARG A 117 12.50 2.29 -7.42
CA ARG A 117 11.72 3.41 -7.97
C ARG A 117 10.79 4.02 -6.93
N THR A 118 10.17 3.18 -6.10
CA THR A 118 9.33 3.66 -4.99
C THR A 118 10.15 4.44 -3.95
N VAL A 119 11.30 3.91 -3.55
CA VAL A 119 12.19 4.56 -2.57
C VAL A 119 12.73 5.88 -3.11
N VAL A 120 13.15 5.91 -4.38
CA VAL A 120 13.64 7.12 -5.05
C VAL A 120 12.53 8.18 -5.14
N ALA A 121 11.31 7.79 -5.52
CA ALA A 121 10.17 8.71 -5.56
C ALA A 121 9.91 9.34 -4.18
N LEU A 122 9.94 8.54 -3.11
CA LEU A 122 9.77 9.05 -1.74
C LEU A 122 10.89 10.02 -1.31
N ARG A 123 12.11 9.85 -1.81
CA ARG A 123 13.24 10.76 -1.53
C ARG A 123 13.14 12.07 -2.29
N ILE A 124 12.70 12.03 -3.55
CA ILE A 124 12.50 13.24 -4.36
C ILE A 124 11.40 14.11 -3.73
N ILE A 125 10.30 13.48 -3.29
CA ILE A 125 9.21 14.19 -2.60
C ILE A 125 9.73 14.87 -1.33
N ASP A 126 10.47 14.14 -0.50
CA ASP A 126 11.08 14.66 0.74
C ASP A 126 12.00 15.85 0.49
N ALA A 127 12.85 15.77 -0.53
CA ALA A 127 13.72 16.87 -0.93
C ALA A 127 12.92 18.10 -1.40
N SER A 128 11.82 17.87 -2.13
CA SER A 128 10.94 18.95 -2.60
C SER A 128 10.13 19.60 -1.47
N GLU A 129 9.64 18.81 -0.51
CA GLU A 129 8.93 19.31 0.66
C GLU A 129 9.86 20.13 1.56
N LEU A 130 11.10 19.66 1.76
CA LEU A 130 12.10 20.40 2.53
C LEU A 130 12.50 21.71 1.83
N ALA A 131 12.75 21.68 0.52
CA ALA A 131 13.07 22.88 -0.25
C ALA A 131 11.94 23.90 -0.20
N HIS A 132 10.69 23.45 -0.31
CA HIS A 132 9.52 24.31 -0.20
C HIS A 132 9.37 24.90 1.21
N ALA A 133 9.57 24.11 2.27
CA ALA A 133 9.51 24.59 3.64
C ALA A 133 10.59 25.65 3.93
N LEU A 134 11.81 25.47 3.39
CA LEU A 134 12.89 26.45 3.51
C LEU A 134 12.57 27.75 2.77
N ASP A 135 12.02 27.67 1.55
CA ASP A 135 11.60 28.86 0.79
C ASP A 135 10.53 29.67 1.52
N VAL A 136 9.52 28.98 2.10
CA VAL A 136 8.47 29.62 2.91
C VAL A 136 9.05 30.30 4.15
N LEU A 137 10.00 29.66 4.85
CA LEU A 137 10.66 30.26 6.01
C LEU A 137 11.49 31.50 5.62
N GLN A 138 12.24 31.41 4.53
CA GLN A 138 13.06 32.52 4.04
C GLN A 138 12.18 33.70 3.59
N GLN A 139 11.04 33.45 2.96
CA GLN A 139 10.06 34.49 2.64
C GLN A 139 9.46 35.12 3.90
N HIS A 140 9.21 34.34 4.95
CA HIS A 140 8.73 34.87 6.23
C HIS A 140 9.77 35.75 6.92
N GLU A 141 11.03 35.34 6.95
CA GLU A 141 12.13 36.16 7.51
C GLU A 141 12.32 37.46 6.72
N ALA A 142 12.27 37.40 5.39
CA ALA A 142 12.38 38.59 4.53
C ALA A 142 11.22 39.57 4.76
N ARG A 143 9.99 39.07 4.94
CA ARG A 143 8.82 39.92 5.27
C ARG A 143 8.95 40.53 6.67
N GLN A 144 9.39 39.76 7.66
CA GLN A 144 9.58 40.26 9.03
C GLN A 144 10.69 41.30 9.12
N PHE A 145 11.75 41.15 8.34
CA PHE A 145 12.82 42.15 8.24
C PHE A 145 12.31 43.44 7.58
N ASN A 146 11.58 43.34 6.47
CA ASN A 146 10.98 44.50 5.80
C ASN A 146 9.97 45.25 6.70
N ASP A 147 9.14 44.55 7.46
CA ASP A 147 8.21 45.18 8.41
C ASP A 147 8.96 45.98 9.49
N ARG A 148 10.06 45.42 10.03
CA ARG A 148 10.90 46.10 11.03
C ARG A 148 11.62 47.33 10.46
N THR A 149 12.06 47.30 9.21
CA THR A 149 12.69 48.46 8.57
C THR A 149 11.68 49.56 8.29
N ILE A 150 10.46 49.22 7.88
CA ILE A 150 9.38 50.20 7.65
C ILE A 150 8.95 50.86 8.97
N ASP A 151 8.84 50.09 10.06
CA ASP A 151 8.55 50.64 11.40
C ASP A 151 9.68 51.54 11.92
N ALA A 152 10.94 51.22 11.61
CA ALA A 152 12.08 52.05 11.98
C ALA A 152 12.11 53.37 11.20
N GLU A 153 11.91 53.34 9.88
CA GLU A 153 11.82 54.55 9.04
C GLU A 153 10.63 55.44 9.43
N ALA A 154 9.45 54.85 9.69
CA ALA A 154 8.28 55.60 10.15
C ALA A 154 8.49 56.30 11.50
N ARG A 155 9.39 55.78 12.34
CA ARG A 155 9.72 56.36 13.64
C ARG A 155 10.75 57.48 13.55
N GLU A 156 11.64 57.45 12.57
CA GLU A 156 12.61 58.52 12.31
C GLU A 156 11.95 59.74 11.65
N VAL A 157 10.99 59.55 10.73
CA VAL A 157 10.24 60.65 10.08
C VAL A 157 9.36 61.44 11.07
N ARG A 158 9.07 60.88 12.25
CA ARG A 158 8.22 61.51 13.27
C ARG A 158 8.97 62.32 14.33
N LYS A 159 10.30 62.38 14.27
CA LYS A 159 11.15 63.24 15.11
C LYS A 159 11.54 64.51 14.38
#